data_AF-A0AAT9LLL9-F1
#
_entry.id   AF-A0AAT9LLL9-F1
#
_cell.length_a   1.000
_cell.length_b   1.000
_cell.length_c   1.000
_cell.angle_alpha   90.00
_cell.angle_beta   90.00
_cell.angle_gamma   90.00
#
_symmetry.space_group_name_H-M   'P 1'
#
loop_
_entity.id
_entity.type
_entity.pdbx_description
1 polymer ?
#
loop_
_entity_poly.entity_id
_entity_poly.type
_entity_poly.pdbx_seq_one_letter_code
_entity_poly.pdbx_strand_id
1 'polypeptide(L)' 'MTAHRIPAAAAGRDGPRWAELDELARAEQAMADGCPSVDQELLLMSVGSKAHLARRHRSIARPRRHGPLVRWLRRFRVAR' A
#
# COMPACT_ATOMS: atom_id res chain seq x y z
N MET A 1 -4.85 41.00 -5.45
CA MET A 1 -4.68 39.95 -4.42
C MET A 1 -5.82 38.96 -4.57
N THR A 2 -5.61 37.90 -5.35
CA THR A 2 -6.67 36.98 -5.76
C THR A 2 -6.82 35.90 -4.69
N ALA A 3 -7.88 35.98 -3.89
CA ALA A 3 -8.22 34.95 -2.92
C ALA A 3 -8.68 33.70 -3.68
N HIS A 4 -7.84 32.65 -3.69
CA HIS A 4 -8.25 31.33 -4.16
C HIS A 4 -9.30 30.77 -3.20
N ARG A 5 -10.58 30.91 -3.57
CA ARG A 5 -11.70 30.31 -2.86
C ARG A 5 -11.60 28.79 -3.04
N ILE A 6 -11.12 28.09 -2.02
CA ILE A 6 -11.18 26.63 -1.96
C ILE A 6 -12.66 26.27 -1.85
N PRO A 7 -13.26 25.54 -2.81
CA PRO A 7 -14.66 25.15 -2.69
C PRO A 7 -14.80 24.24 -1.46
N ALA A 8 -15.89 24.44 -0.73
CA ALA A 8 -16.26 23.73 0.50
C ALA A 8 -16.60 22.24 0.27
N ALA A 9 -15.78 21.51 -0.50
CA ALA A 9 -15.86 20.07 -0.72
C ALA A 9 -15.11 19.27 0.37
N ALA A 10 -14.83 19.90 1.51
CA ALA A 10 -14.11 19.32 2.64
C ALA A 10 -14.99 19.00 3.86
N ALA A 11 -16.29 19.32 3.83
CA ALA A 11 -17.18 19.23 4.99
C ALA A 11 -18.22 18.08 4.90
N GLY A 12 -17.86 16.94 4.31
CA GLY A 12 -18.76 15.79 4.18
C GLY A 12 -18.07 14.45 3.94
N ARG A 13 -16.88 14.22 4.52
CA ARG A 13 -15.97 13.12 4.14
C ARG A 13 -15.80 11.99 5.16
N ASP A 14 -16.60 11.90 6.21
CA ASP A 14 -16.19 11.11 7.39
C ASP A 14 -17.06 9.88 7.72
N GLY A 15 -18.04 9.53 6.88
CA GLY A 15 -18.90 8.34 7.10
C GLY A 15 -18.52 7.10 6.28
N PRO A 16 -18.51 7.18 4.93
CA PRO A 16 -18.35 5.99 4.08
C PRO A 16 -16.89 5.60 3.81
N ARG A 17 -15.96 6.57 3.86
CA ARG A 17 -14.55 6.35 3.48
C ARG A 17 -13.80 5.43 4.44
N TRP A 18 -14.14 5.45 5.74
CA TRP A 18 -13.47 4.62 6.74
C TRP A 18 -13.89 3.15 6.64
N ALA A 19 -15.17 2.89 6.39
CA ALA A 19 -15.66 1.53 6.17
C ALA A 19 -15.01 0.88 4.92
N GLU A 20 -14.86 1.65 3.84
CA GLU A 20 -14.16 1.22 2.62
C GLU A 20 -12.67 0.90 2.89
N LEU A 21 -12.00 1.70 3.73
CA LEU A 21 -10.60 1.46 4.10
C LEU A 21 -10.44 0.23 5.00
N ASP A 22 -11.36 0.00 5.93
CA ASP A 22 -11.37 -1.19 6.79
C ASP A 22 -11.60 -2.46 5.97
N GLU A 23 -12.49 -2.42 4.99
CA GLU A 23 -12.76 -3.55 4.08
C GLU A 23 -11.52 -3.88 3.24
N LEU A 24 -10.86 -2.86 2.69
CA LEU A 24 -9.60 -3.01 1.97
C LEU A 24 -8.49 -3.60 2.86
N ALA A 25 -8.35 -3.10 4.09
CA ALA A 25 -7.36 -3.61 5.03
C ALA A 25 -7.58 -5.09 5.37
N ARG A 26 -8.85 -5.50 5.57
CA ARG A 26 -9.18 -6.92 5.79
C ARG A 26 -8.87 -7.79 4.58
N ALA A 27 -9.14 -7.31 3.38
CA ALA A 27 -8.81 -8.03 2.15
C ALA A 27 -7.28 -8.19 2.00
N GLU A 28 -6.50 -7.14 2.29
CA GLU A 28 -5.03 -7.21 2.26
C GLU A 28 -4.47 -8.18 3.31
N GLN A 29 -5.06 -8.20 4.50
CA GLN A 29 -4.67 -9.15 5.55
C GLN A 29 -4.98 -10.60 5.13
N ALA A 30 -6.17 -10.89 4.62
CA ALA A 30 -6.53 -12.23 4.13
C ALA A 30 -5.62 -12.69 2.98
N MET A 31 -5.19 -11.78 2.12
CA MET A 31 -4.17 -12.04 1.10
C MET A 31 -2.80 -12.39 1.69
N ALA A 32 -2.38 -11.69 2.74
CA ALA A 32 -1.13 -11.96 3.45
C ALA A 32 -1.17 -13.32 4.17
N ASP A 33 -2.33 -13.68 4.73
CA ASP A 33 -2.58 -14.97 5.38
C ASP A 33 -2.75 -16.12 4.38
N GLY A 34 -2.87 -15.82 3.08
CA GLY A 34 -2.95 -16.79 2.00
C GLY A 34 -4.35 -17.39 1.78
N CYS A 35 -5.37 -16.84 2.41
CA CYS A 35 -6.76 -17.30 2.35
C CYS A 35 -7.77 -16.20 1.94
N PRO A 36 -7.52 -15.41 0.88
CA PRO A 36 -8.49 -14.42 0.42
C PRO A 36 -9.74 -15.09 -0.17
N SER A 37 -10.91 -14.49 0.04
CA SER A 37 -12.12 -14.83 -0.73
C SER A 37 -12.06 -14.27 -2.16
N VAL A 38 -12.92 -14.77 -3.05
CA VAL A 38 -13.02 -14.25 -4.43
C VAL A 38 -13.36 -12.75 -4.43
N ASP A 39 -14.30 -12.33 -3.58
CA ASP A 39 -14.71 -10.91 -3.49
C ASP A 39 -13.57 -10.02 -2.99
N GLN A 40 -12.77 -10.51 -2.03
CA GLN A 40 -11.58 -9.80 -1.54
C GLN A 40 -10.51 -9.68 -2.64
N GLU A 41 -10.30 -10.72 -3.44
CA GLU A 41 -9.40 -10.64 -4.59
C GLU A 41 -9.88 -9.64 -5.63
N LEU A 42 -11.18 -9.61 -5.94
CA LEU A 42 -11.79 -8.66 -6.88
C LEU A 42 -11.73 -7.22 -6.37
N LEU A 43 -11.98 -7.01 -5.09
CA LEU A 43 -11.86 -5.72 -4.44
C LEU A 43 -10.41 -5.18 -4.54
N LEU A 44 -9.42 -6.03 -4.24
CA LEU A 44 -8.02 -5.64 -4.35
C LEU A 44 -7.56 -5.43 -5.80
N MET A 45 -8.14 -6.18 -6.74
CA MET A 45 -7.90 -5.99 -8.17
C MET A 45 -8.44 -4.64 -8.66
N SER A 46 -9.64 -4.24 -8.23
CA SER A 46 -10.28 -2.99 -8.68
C SER A 46 -9.51 -1.74 -8.24
N VAL A 47 -8.87 -1.79 -7.06
CA VAL A 47 -8.04 -0.69 -6.54
C VAL A 47 -6.56 -0.78 -6.95
N GLY A 48 -6.17 -1.82 -7.70
CA GLY A 48 -4.79 -2.03 -8.10
C GLY A 48 -3.84 -2.30 -6.93
N SER A 49 -4.29 -3.04 -5.89
CA SER A 49 -3.49 -3.29 -4.70
C SER A 49 -2.18 -4.02 -5.02
N LYS A 50 -1.11 -3.56 -4.38
CA LYS A 50 0.23 -4.17 -4.46
C LYS A 50 0.25 -5.59 -3.89
N ALA A 51 -0.59 -5.89 -2.89
CA ALA A 51 -0.68 -7.23 -2.32
C ALA A 51 -1.17 -8.24 -3.37
N HIS A 52 -2.21 -7.87 -4.12
CA HIS A 52 -2.73 -8.67 -5.23
C HIS A 52 -1.68 -8.85 -6.35
N LEU A 53 -1.03 -7.76 -6.76
CA LEU A 53 0.01 -7.80 -7.79
C LEU A 53 1.22 -8.66 -7.37
N ALA A 54 1.66 -8.56 -6.11
CA ALA A 54 2.77 -9.35 -5.58
C ALA A 54 2.48 -10.86 -5.59
N ARG A 55 1.24 -11.27 -5.27
CA ARG A 55 0.82 -12.67 -5.34
C ARG A 55 0.82 -13.21 -6.78
N ARG A 56 0.31 -12.42 -7.75
CA ARG A 56 0.31 -12.81 -9.17
C ARG A 56 1.70 -12.80 -9.80
N HIS A 57 2.57 -11.90 -9.36
CA HIS A 57 3.90 -11.73 -9.94
C HIS A 57 4.99 -11.88 -8.88
N ARG A 58 5.59 -13.09 -8.83
CA ARG A 58 6.74 -13.41 -7.95
C ARG A 58 7.91 -12.43 -8.06
N SER A 59 8.08 -11.74 -9.19
CA SER A 59 9.11 -10.71 -9.40
C SER A 59 8.85 -9.41 -8.63
N ILE A 60 7.60 -9.10 -8.31
CA ILE A 60 7.17 -7.89 -7.57
C ILE A 60 7.24 -8.15 -6.06
N ALA A 61 6.94 -9.38 -5.63
CA ALA A 61 6.92 -9.77 -4.21
C ALA A 61 8.26 -9.58 -3.48
N ARG A 62 9.38 -9.50 -4.21
CA ARG A 62 10.71 -9.40 -3.61
C ARG A 62 11.17 -7.95 -3.64
N PRO A 63 11.40 -7.29 -2.50
CA PRO A 63 12.24 -6.11 -2.50
C PRO A 63 13.58 -6.55 -3.09
N ARG A 64 14.01 -5.95 -4.22
CA ARG A 64 15.36 -6.14 -4.75
C ARG A 64 16.28 -5.79 -3.59
N ARG A 65 16.93 -6.80 -3.00
CA ARG A 65 17.89 -6.60 -1.91
C ARG A 65 18.77 -5.45 -2.34
N HIS A 66 18.68 -4.33 -1.62
CA HIS A 66 19.50 -3.16 -1.89
C HIS A 66 20.94 -3.65 -2.02
N GLY A 67 21.51 -3.40 -3.20
CA GLY A 67 22.80 -3.92 -3.61
C GLY A 67 23.95 -3.31 -2.79
N PRO A 68 25.15 -3.19 -3.38
CA PRO A 68 26.40 -2.90 -2.67
C PRO A 68 26.38 -1.65 -1.78
N LEU A 69 25.43 -0.73 -1.93
CA LEU A 69 25.21 0.44 -1.07
C LEU A 69 24.97 0.11 0.41
N VAL A 70 24.18 -0.92 0.76
CA VAL A 70 23.99 -1.29 2.18
C VAL A 70 25.28 -1.88 2.77
N ARG A 71 26.05 -2.61 1.95
CA ARG A 71 27.36 -3.16 2.33
C ARG A 71 28.40 -2.05 2.48
N TRP A 72 28.33 -1.01 1.64
CA TRP A 72 29.15 0.21 1.72
C TRP A 72 28.82 1.00 2.98
N LEU A 73 27.54 1.30 3.26
CA LEU A 73 27.12 2.03 4.46
C LEU A 73 27.47 1.30 5.77
N ARG A 74 27.44 -0.04 5.81
CA ARG A 74 27.94 -0.81 6.97
C ARG A 74 29.46 -0.68 7.16
N ARG A 75 30.24 -0.55 6.09
CA ARG A 75 31.70 -0.43 6.15
C ARG A 75 32.17 0.92 6.71
N PHE A 76 31.41 1.99 6.52
CA PHE A 76 31.76 3.33 7.02
C PHE A 76 31.15 3.70 8.38
N ARG A 77 30.28 2.85 8.96
CA ARG A 77 29.62 3.12 10.25
C ARG A 77 30.35 2.54 11.47
N VAL A 78 31.51 1.89 11.29
CA VAL A 78 32.35 1.32 12.38
C VAL A 78 33.62 2.13 12.59
N ALA A 79 33.52 3.46 12.51
CA ALA A 79 34.58 4.38 12.91
C ALA A 79 33.97 5.45 13.83
N ARG A 80 33.72 5.06 15.07
CA ARG A 80 33.54 5.98 16.19
C ARG A 80 34.13 5.35 17.44
#